data_AF-A0A645FXB9-F1
#
_entry.id   AF-A0A645FXB9-F1
#
_cell.length_a   1.000
_cell.length_b   1.000
_cell.length_c   1.000
_cell.angle_alpha   90.00
_cell.angle_beta   90.00
_cell.angle_gamma   90.00
#
_symmetry.space_group_name_H-M   'P 1'
#
loop_
_entity.id
_entity.type
_entity.pdbx_description
1 polymer ?
#
loop_
_entity_poly.entity_id
_entity_poly.type
_entity_poly.pdbx_seq_one_letter_code
_entity_poly.pdbx_strand_id
1 'polypeptide(L)' 'MRIAVEKMFHEGHMTEKQKRRFYLHYFEGLTLREIADIESVHFTSVAESIETTLDKLKRYFLNNTK' A
#
# COMPACT_ATOMS: atom_id res chain seq x y z
N MET A 1 13.35 1.22 -0.54
CA MET A 1 11.91 0.94 -0.36
C MET A 1 11.50 -0.46 -0.85
N ARG A 2 11.86 -0.90 -2.06
CA ARG A 2 11.44 -2.21 -2.62
C ARG A 2 11.63 -3.41 -1.68
N ILE A 3 12.84 -3.58 -1.11
CA ILE A 3 13.17 -4.76 -0.28
C ILE A 3 12.23 -4.96 0.92
N ALA A 4 11.83 -3.88 1.60
CA ALA A 4 11.00 -4.02 2.79
C ALA A 4 9.50 -4.07 2.47
N VAL A 5 9.07 -3.50 1.35
CA VAL A 5 7.73 -3.74 0.80
C VAL A 5 7.61 -5.22 0.40
N GLU A 6 8.60 -5.77 -0.29
CA GLU A 6 8.68 -7.20 -0.65
C GLU A 6 8.71 -8.10 0.59
N LYS A 7 9.51 -7.75 1.61
CA LYS A 7 9.58 -8.52 2.86
C LYS A 7 8.22 -8.53 3.60
N MET A 8 7.55 -7.38 3.71
CA MET A 8 6.19 -7.32 4.26
C MET A 8 5.16 -8.07 3.41
N PHE A 9 5.35 -8.11 2.09
CA PHE A 9 4.47 -8.85 1.18
C PHE A 9 4.59 -10.36 1.40
N HIS A 10 5.80 -10.85 1.69
CA HIS A 10 6.08 -12.24 2.02
C HIS A 10 5.59 -12.63 3.42
N GLU A 11 5.65 -11.72 4.38
CA GLU A 11 5.23 -11.96 5.78
C GLU A 11 3.69 -11.87 5.99
N GLY A 12 2.92 -11.59 4.93
CA GLY A 12 1.45 -11.62 4.98
C GLY A 12 0.79 -10.44 5.70
N HIS A 13 1.54 -9.37 6.00
CA HIS A 13 1.03 -8.22 6.75
C HIS A 13 0.07 -7.31 5.94
N MET A 14 -0.06 -7.53 4.63
CA MET A 14 -0.91 -6.74 3.73
C MET A 14 -1.81 -7.62 2.87
N THR A 15 -3.03 -7.15 2.64
CA THR A 15 -3.94 -7.78 1.68
C THR A 15 -3.51 -7.48 0.24
N GLU A 16 -3.87 -8.33 -0.72
CA GLU A 16 -3.53 -8.13 -2.14
C GLU A 16 -4.04 -6.78 -2.68
N LYS A 17 -5.19 -6.28 -2.20
CA LYS A 17 -5.67 -4.93 -2.54
C LYS A 17 -4.74 -3.83 -2.06
N GLN A 18 -4.23 -3.94 -0.83
CA GLN A 18 -3.28 -2.98 -0.27
C GLN A 18 -1.99 -2.95 -1.08
N LYS A 19 -1.47 -4.14 -1.46
CA LYS A 19 -0.27 -4.27 -2.30
C LYS A 19 -0.47 -3.62 -3.67
N ARG A 20 -1.57 -3.97 -4.34
CA ARG A 20 -1.92 -3.46 -5.67
C ARG A 20 -2.06 -1.94 -5.69
N ARG A 21 -2.84 -1.36 -4.77
CA ARG A 21 -3.06 0.09 -4.70
C ARG A 21 -1.79 0.86 -4.39
N PHE A 22 -0.96 0.33 -3.49
CA PHE A 22 0.36 0.90 -3.20
C PHE A 22 1.27 0.88 -4.43
N TYR A 23 1.30 -0.24 -5.15
CA TYR A 23 2.09 -0.38 -6.37
C TYR A 23 1.67 0.63 -7.44
N LEU A 24 0.37 0.69 -7.75
CA LEU A 24 -0.18 1.59 -8.75
C LEU A 24 0.08 3.07 -8.41
N HIS A 25 -0.02 3.46 -7.14
CA HIS A 25 0.19 4.85 -6.74
C HIS A 25 1.68 5.25 -6.77
N TYR A 26 2.55 4.45 -6.14
CA TYR A 26 3.94 4.85 -5.91
C TYR A 26 4.92 4.43 -7.01
N PHE A 27 4.62 3.37 -7.78
CA PHE A 27 5.49 2.88 -8.83
C PHE A 27 4.99 3.23 -10.23
N GLU A 28 3.67 3.19 -10.46
CA GLU A 28 3.07 3.53 -11.75
C GLU A 28 2.60 5.00 -11.81
N GLY A 29 2.61 5.72 -10.68
CA GLY A 29 2.27 7.15 -10.61
C GLY A 29 0.78 7.47 -10.76
N LEU A 30 -0.11 6.49 -10.65
CA LEU A 30 -1.55 6.72 -10.76
C LEU A 30 -2.08 7.48 -9.54
N THR A 31 -3.03 8.36 -9.78
CA THR A 31 -3.77 9.07 -8.73
C THR A 31 -4.74 8.13 -8.02
N LEU A 32 -5.14 8.50 -6.80
CA LEU A 32 -6.13 7.75 -6.02
C LEU A 32 -7.47 7.61 -6.76
N ARG A 33 -7.81 8.61 -7.58
CA ARG A 33 -9.05 8.62 -8.39
C ARG A 33 -8.96 7.64 -9.54
N GLU A 34 -7.85 7.64 -10.30
CA GLU A 34 -7.65 6.67 -11.38
C GLU A 34 -7.66 5.22 -10.86
N ILE A 35 -7.05 4.97 -9.70
CA ILE A 35 -7.10 3.64 -9.06
C ILE A 35 -8.54 3.28 -8.64
N ALA A 36 -9.28 4.24 -8.10
CA ALA A 36 -10.67 4.05 -7.71
C ALA A 36 -11.57 3.73 -8.90
N ASP A 37 -11.33 4.41 -10.02
CA ASP A 37 -12.03 4.18 -11.29
C ASP A 37 -11.69 2.80 -11.87
N ILE A 38 -10.41 2.40 -11.84
CA ILE A 38 -9.96 1.06 -12.29
C ILE A 38 -10.59 -0.06 -11.45
N GLU A 39 -10.74 0.14 -10.15
CA GLU A 39 -11.29 -0.86 -9.22
C GLU A 39 -12.81 -0.74 -9.03
N SER A 40 -13.47 0.24 -9.65
CA SER A 40 -14.89 0.57 -9.45
C SER A 40 -15.28 0.74 -7.97
N VAL A 41 -14.46 1.48 -7.23
CA VAL A 41 -14.66 1.79 -5.80
C VAL A 41 -14.66 3.29 -5.54
N HIS A 42 -15.07 3.72 -4.34
CA HIS A 42 -14.88 5.11 -3.95
C HIS A 42 -13.41 5.44 -3.70
N PHE A 43 -13.00 6.65 -4.08
CA PHE A 43 -11.63 7.13 -3.88
C PHE A 43 -11.19 7.12 -2.41
N THR A 44 -12.13 7.35 -1.48
CA THR A 44 -11.88 7.28 -0.03
C THR A 44 -11.42 5.89 0.39
N SER A 45 -12.02 4.83 -0.16
CA SER A 45 -11.59 3.45 0.09
C SER A 45 -10.17 3.18 -0.39
N VAL A 46 -9.74 3.81 -1.49
CA VAL A 46 -8.35 3.73 -1.97
C VAL A 46 -7.42 4.49 -1.03
N ALA A 47 -7.80 5.71 -0.63
CA ALA A 47 -7.03 6.55 0.28
C ALA A 47 -6.77 5.85 1.63
N GLU A 48 -7.83 5.39 2.31
CA GLU A 48 -7.74 4.68 3.59
C GLU A 48 -6.88 3.42 3.50
N SER A 49 -6.98 2.69 2.38
CA SER A 49 -6.18 1.49 2.14
C SER A 49 -4.69 1.80 1.99
N ILE A 50 -4.35 2.93 1.34
CA ILE A 50 -2.96 3.36 1.19
C ILE A 50 -2.44 3.91 2.52
N GLU A 51 -3.22 4.69 3.25
CA GLU A 51 -2.84 5.19 4.58
C GLU A 51 -2.56 4.03 5.55
N THR A 52 -3.45 3.05 5.62
CA THR A 52 -3.25 1.83 6.42
C THR A 52 -1.97 1.08 6.02
N THR A 53 -1.66 1.07 4.72
CA THR A 53 -0.43 0.45 4.21
C THR A 53 0.81 1.20 4.68
N LEU A 54 0.80 2.53 4.61
CA LEU A 54 1.90 3.37 5.07
C LEU A 54 2.12 3.25 6.58
N ASP A 55 1.04 3.18 7.35
CA ASP A 55 1.12 2.98 8.80
C ASP A 55 1.75 1.62 9.16
N LYS A 56 1.39 0.56 8.43
CA LYS A 56 2.02 -0.75 8.60
C LYS A 56 3.50 -0.72 8.25
N LEU A 57 3.85 -0.10 7.11
CA LEU A 57 5.25 0.08 6.71
C LEU A 57 6.02 0.84 7.79
N LYS A 58 5.49 1.96 8.27
CA LYS A 58 6.10 2.78 9.33
C LYS A 58 6.34 1.96 10.60
N ARG A 59 5.34 1.20 11.08
CA ARG A 59 5.49 0.32 12.24
C ARG A 59 6.54 -0.77 12.01
N TYR A 60 6.55 -1.37 10.82
CA TYR A 60 7.52 -2.40 10.47
C TYR A 60 8.95 -1.86 10.52
N PHE A 61 9.21 -0.71 9.90
CA PHE A 61 10.55 -0.12 9.89
C PHE A 61 10.96 0.41 11.26
N LEU A 62 10.05 1.03 12.03
CA LEU A 62 10.37 1.54 13.36
C LEU A 62 10.62 0.42 14.39
N ASN A 63 9.93 -0.72 14.26
CA ASN A 63 10.09 -1.84 15.18
C ASN A 63 11.27 -2.75 14.83
N ASN A 64 11.69 -2.81 13.55
CA ASN A 64 12.84 -3.59 13.11
C ASN A 64 14.19 -2.85 13.21
N THR A 65 14.22 -1.64 13.78
CA THR A 65 15.45 -0.87 14.04
C THR A 65 16.01 -1.04 15.47
N LYS A 66 15.61 -2.08 16.20
CA LYS A 66 16.17 -2.45 17.51
C LYS A 66 16.95 -3.76 17.44
#